data_AF-A0A519WJ68-F1
#
_entry.id   AF-A0A519WJ68-F1
#
_cell.length_a   1.000
_cell.length_b   1.000
_cell.length_c   1.000
_cell.angle_alpha   90.00
_cell.angle_beta   90.00
_cell.angle_gamma   90.00
#
_symmetry.space_group_name_H-M   'P 1'
#
loop_
_entity.id
_entity.type
_entity.pdbx_description
1 polymer ?
#
loop_
_entity_poly.entity_id
_entity_poly.type
_entity_poly.pdbx_seq_one_letter_code
_entity_poly.pdbx_strand_id
1 'polypeptide(L)'
;MSVNEDVGSTPNEVEAEVDNLFRSEMLEAQNKDMLGEVLLTWPRFFSHAIFLLSAVTVTLVLSTLFVEYSSRTRVFGKLIHSLGVAEINSRSNGEIDSIFVFDGQKVHKGDSILRINSEAYLEKGNGKFSVIIDEMESENRRLVDSEVTVKHQLDLALLDLESQITRDMKSIDLIRSKLDLKNQELKAAVKIVRDSQILIEKHVITNSELEIRKDKLMNLQNEIINDNKFLVEAGSALTRNRIKKEILISEHKREQSTIDGKVSENRQRIFEVQSQRDSILKSPTNGFVNLMSLSLGQSIKVGSPLYKVTPSDDRYEIHLFVDSKAIPYIKKESEVLLRYDSLPVAKFGSFKGKVNYIGSAEISNLPTALLKSWKTNDK
;
A
#
# COMPACT_ATOMS: atom_id res chain seq x y z
N MET A 1 -126.62 3.12 62.47
CA MET A 1 -125.85 3.47 63.68
C MET A 1 -125.05 2.24 64.08
N SER A 2 -123.73 2.13 63.87
CA SER A 2 -122.74 3.00 63.18
C SER A 2 -121.36 2.34 63.35
N VAL A 3 -120.35 2.41 62.48
CA VAL A 3 -120.10 3.01 61.14
C VAL A 3 -118.81 2.29 60.63
N ASN A 4 -118.50 2.01 59.36
CA ASN A 4 -118.76 2.70 58.08
C ASN A 4 -118.84 1.67 56.92
N GLU A 5 -119.80 1.89 56.00
CA GLU A 5 -119.86 1.60 54.54
C GLU A 5 -118.99 0.47 53.92
N ASP A 6 -119.57 -0.64 53.42
CA ASP A 6 -120.32 -0.86 52.13
C ASP A 6 -119.38 -1.07 50.91
N VAL A 7 -119.54 -2.04 49.99
CA VAL A 7 -120.62 -3.02 49.64
C VAL A 7 -119.92 -4.37 49.29
N GLY A 8 -120.39 -5.57 49.67
CA GLY A 8 -121.44 -6.39 49.03
C GLY A 8 -121.02 -6.90 47.63
N SER A 9 -121.12 -8.16 47.20
CA SER A 9 -122.18 -9.19 47.33
C SER A 9 -121.59 -10.58 46.93
N THR A 10 -121.67 -11.68 47.68
CA THR A 10 -122.81 -12.64 47.87
C THR A 10 -123.31 -13.35 46.59
N PRO A 11 -123.85 -14.60 46.65
CA PRO A 11 -123.76 -15.64 47.70
C PRO A 11 -123.50 -17.09 47.19
N ASN A 12 -123.06 -18.01 48.07
CA ASN A 12 -123.88 -19.18 48.53
C ASN A 12 -123.07 -20.20 49.37
N GLU A 13 -123.58 -20.45 50.57
CA GLU A 13 -123.44 -21.69 51.38
C GLU A 13 -124.05 -22.90 50.61
N VAL A 14 -123.94 -24.19 50.97
CA VAL A 14 -123.76 -24.90 52.27
C VAL A 14 -122.95 -26.21 52.06
N GLU A 15 -122.44 -26.77 53.17
CA GLU A 15 -121.90 -28.13 53.42
C GLU A 15 -122.76 -29.30 52.86
N ALA A 16 -122.38 -30.60 52.81
CA ALA A 16 -121.26 -31.37 53.42
C ALA A 16 -121.03 -32.73 52.69
N GLU A 17 -120.01 -33.52 53.13
CA GLU A 17 -119.92 -35.00 53.11
C GLU A 17 -119.96 -35.78 51.76
N VAL A 18 -119.26 -36.90 51.48
CA VAL A 18 -118.02 -37.63 51.89
C VAL A 18 -117.58 -38.33 50.56
N ASP A 19 -116.37 -38.83 50.26
CA ASP A 19 -115.33 -39.46 51.07
C ASP A 19 -113.99 -39.44 50.29
N ASN A 20 -112.85 -39.35 51.00
CA ASN A 20 -111.53 -39.10 50.39
C ASN A 20 -110.45 -40.02 51.00
N LEU A 21 -110.14 -41.12 50.31
CA LEU A 21 -109.56 -42.31 50.95
C LEU A 21 -108.21 -42.80 50.36
N PHE A 22 -107.58 -42.04 49.46
CA PHE A 22 -106.20 -42.31 49.04
C PHE A 22 -105.33 -41.06 49.15
N ARG A 23 -104.28 -41.17 49.99
CA ARG A 23 -103.39 -40.06 50.34
C ARG A 23 -102.59 -39.59 49.13
N SER A 24 -102.89 -38.39 48.70
CA SER A 24 -102.00 -37.53 47.94
C SER A 24 -100.62 -37.44 48.59
N GLU A 25 -99.62 -37.28 47.73
CA GLU A 25 -98.43 -36.51 48.03
C GLU A 25 -97.73 -36.78 49.39
N MET A 26 -97.48 -38.08 49.62
CA MET A 26 -96.17 -38.63 50.02
C MET A 26 -94.95 -37.99 49.28
N LEU A 27 -95.23 -37.22 48.22
CA LEU A 27 -94.37 -36.29 47.50
C LEU A 27 -94.01 -35.02 48.29
N GLU A 28 -94.62 -34.76 49.46
CA GLU A 28 -93.94 -34.07 50.57
C GLU A 28 -92.87 -34.96 51.22
N ALA A 29 -92.07 -35.62 50.39
CA ALA A 29 -90.68 -35.99 50.67
C ALA A 29 -89.79 -34.72 50.78
N GLN A 30 -90.34 -33.67 51.39
CA GLN A 30 -89.66 -32.46 51.77
C GLN A 30 -88.74 -32.80 52.95
N ASN A 31 -87.44 -32.62 52.71
CA ASN A 31 -86.71 -31.53 53.34
C ASN A 31 -87.16 -31.17 54.76
N LYS A 32 -86.60 -31.88 55.76
CA LYS A 32 -86.08 -31.24 56.97
C LYS A 32 -85.01 -32.08 57.68
N ASP A 33 -83.78 -31.85 57.22
CA ASP A 33 -82.61 -31.55 58.05
C ASP A 33 -82.33 -32.43 59.29
N MET A 34 -81.43 -33.41 59.10
CA MET A 34 -80.69 -34.06 60.18
C MET A 34 -79.18 -33.71 60.14
N LEU A 35 -78.82 -32.48 59.75
CA LEU A 35 -77.45 -31.98 59.77
C LEU A 35 -77.33 -30.85 60.80
N GLY A 36 -76.80 -31.20 61.98
CA GLY A 36 -76.48 -30.21 63.03
C GLY A 36 -75.30 -29.31 62.65
N GLU A 37 -75.16 -28.18 63.34
CA GLU A 37 -74.08 -27.21 63.11
C GLU A 37 -72.69 -27.85 63.22
N VAL A 38 -71.95 -27.85 62.10
CA VAL A 38 -70.55 -28.29 62.08
C VAL A 38 -69.68 -27.18 62.65
N LEU A 39 -69.36 -27.27 63.94
CA LEU A 39 -68.36 -26.44 64.61
C LEU A 39 -66.97 -26.66 63.98
N LEU A 40 -66.63 -25.80 63.00
CA LEU A 40 -65.39 -25.86 62.22
C LEU A 40 -64.16 -25.41 63.03
N THR A 41 -63.82 -26.18 64.06
CA THR A 41 -62.70 -25.91 64.96
C THR A 41 -61.36 -26.30 64.32
N TRP A 42 -60.76 -25.37 63.58
CA TRP A 42 -59.42 -25.55 62.99
C TRP A 42 -58.35 -25.67 64.10
N PRO A 43 -57.68 -26.82 64.25
CA PRO A 43 -56.76 -27.06 65.36
C PRO A 43 -55.36 -26.51 65.04
N ARG A 44 -54.68 -25.98 66.07
CA ARG A 44 -53.43 -25.20 65.90
C ARG A 44 -52.26 -25.98 65.28
N PHE A 45 -52.29 -27.32 65.26
CA PHE A 45 -51.28 -28.12 64.57
C PHE A 45 -51.25 -27.91 63.05
N PHE A 46 -52.37 -27.54 62.42
CA PHE A 46 -52.39 -27.19 60.99
C PHE A 46 -51.54 -25.96 60.67
N SER A 47 -51.48 -24.98 61.58
CA SER A 47 -50.66 -23.77 61.38
C SER A 47 -49.16 -24.09 61.37
N HIS A 48 -48.70 -24.97 62.25
CA HIS A 48 -47.31 -25.43 62.26
C HIS A 48 -46.97 -26.28 61.01
N ALA A 49 -47.89 -27.11 60.53
CA ALA A 49 -47.71 -27.85 59.28
C ALA A 49 -47.59 -26.92 58.05
N ILE A 50 -48.41 -25.87 57.98
CA ILE A 50 -48.34 -24.85 56.91
C ILE A 50 -47.02 -24.08 57.00
N PHE A 51 -46.56 -23.72 58.21
CA PHE A 51 -45.27 -23.05 58.39
C PHE A 51 -44.09 -23.93 57.92
N LEU A 52 -44.08 -25.21 58.30
CA LEU A 52 -43.06 -26.17 57.86
C LEU A 52 -43.06 -26.34 56.33
N LEU A 53 -44.23 -26.48 55.71
CA LEU A 53 -44.37 -26.55 54.25
C LEU A 53 -43.82 -25.28 53.58
N SER A 54 -44.14 -24.10 54.13
CA SER A 54 -43.64 -22.82 53.63
C SER A 54 -42.12 -22.65 53.79
N ALA A 55 -41.54 -23.17 54.88
CA ALA A 55 -40.10 -23.15 55.09
C ALA A 55 -39.37 -24.06 54.08
N VAL A 56 -39.93 -25.23 53.78
CA VAL A 56 -39.40 -26.15 52.75
C VAL A 56 -39.48 -25.51 51.36
N THR A 57 -40.61 -24.89 50.97
CA THR A 57 -40.72 -24.23 49.66
C THR A 57 -39.80 -23.01 49.56
N VAL A 58 -39.69 -22.18 50.60
CA VAL A 58 -38.73 -21.06 50.64
C VAL A 58 -37.28 -21.56 50.52
N THR A 59 -36.93 -22.68 51.16
CA THR A 59 -35.57 -23.26 51.07
C THR A 59 -35.30 -23.82 49.67
N LEU A 60 -36.30 -24.44 49.03
CA LEU A 60 -36.18 -24.91 47.65
C LEU A 60 -35.99 -23.74 46.67
N VAL A 61 -36.76 -22.66 46.83
CA VAL A 61 -36.65 -21.44 46.03
C VAL A 61 -35.28 -20.77 46.25
N LEU A 62 -34.82 -20.62 47.50
CA LEU A 62 -33.46 -20.12 47.78
C LEU A 62 -32.40 -20.99 47.10
N SER A 63 -32.50 -22.32 47.19
CA SER A 63 -31.56 -23.23 46.53
C SER A 63 -31.49 -22.99 45.02
N THR A 64 -32.62 -22.78 44.34
CA THR A 64 -32.63 -22.45 42.90
C THR A 64 -32.03 -21.08 42.56
N LEU A 65 -31.97 -20.15 43.51
CA LEU A 65 -31.35 -18.83 43.31
C LEU A 65 -29.83 -18.82 43.55
N PHE A 66 -29.31 -19.75 44.37
CA PHE A 66 -27.89 -19.83 44.72
C PHE A 66 -27.10 -20.92 43.96
N VAL A 67 -27.75 -21.84 43.25
CA VAL A 67 -27.07 -22.86 42.44
C VAL A 67 -26.68 -22.29 41.07
N GLU A 68 -25.44 -21.83 40.95
CA GLU A 68 -24.84 -21.51 39.65
C GLU A 68 -24.53 -22.78 38.84
N TYR A 69 -25.31 -23.04 37.79
CA TYR A 69 -25.10 -24.19 36.91
C TYR A 69 -23.94 -23.94 35.93
N SER A 70 -22.79 -24.55 36.20
CA SER A 70 -21.62 -24.53 35.31
C SER A 70 -21.86 -25.40 34.06
N SER A 71 -22.38 -24.77 33.00
CA SER A 71 -22.48 -25.41 31.69
C SER A 71 -21.10 -25.70 31.09
N ARG A 72 -20.94 -26.89 30.48
CA ARG A 72 -19.69 -27.33 29.86
C ARG A 72 -19.94 -27.78 28.42
N THR A 73 -19.49 -26.99 27.46
CA THR A 73 -19.59 -27.30 26.03
C THR A 73 -18.28 -27.91 25.54
N ARG A 74 -18.35 -29.04 24.83
CA ARG A 74 -17.17 -29.59 24.12
C ARG A 74 -17.03 -28.88 22.78
N VAL A 75 -15.85 -28.34 22.51
CA VAL A 75 -15.52 -27.61 21.30
C VAL A 75 -14.24 -28.19 20.71
N PHE A 76 -14.11 -28.18 19.38
CA PHE A 76 -12.91 -28.68 18.73
C PHE A 76 -11.95 -27.52 18.47
N GLY A 77 -10.65 -27.76 18.66
CA GLY A 77 -9.61 -26.76 18.47
C GLY A 77 -8.62 -27.14 17.38
N LYS A 78 -8.04 -26.14 16.71
CA LYS A 78 -6.81 -26.32 15.93
C LYS A 78 -5.70 -25.43 16.49
N LEU A 79 -4.53 -26.03 16.68
CA LEU A 79 -3.29 -25.30 16.97
C LEU A 79 -2.82 -24.60 15.68
N ILE A 80 -2.59 -23.29 15.75
CA ILE A 80 -2.07 -22.48 14.65
C ILE A 80 -0.92 -21.59 15.14
N HIS A 81 -0.11 -21.10 14.22
CA HIS A 81 0.89 -20.05 14.44
C HIS A 81 0.18 -18.68 14.47
N SER A 82 0.46 -17.82 15.46
CA SER A 82 -0.21 -16.51 15.61
C SER A 82 0.08 -15.56 14.43
N LEU A 83 1.23 -15.69 13.79
CA LEU A 83 1.64 -14.96 12.58
C LEU A 83 1.18 -15.64 11.27
N GLY A 84 0.53 -16.80 11.37
CA GLY A 84 0.14 -17.62 10.22
C GLY A 84 1.32 -18.27 9.49
N VAL A 85 1.04 -18.77 8.28
CA VAL A 85 2.04 -19.37 7.38
C VAL A 85 2.08 -18.54 6.10
N ALA A 86 3.27 -18.08 5.71
CA ALA A 86 3.43 -17.28 4.49
C ALA A 86 3.54 -18.21 3.27
N GLU A 87 2.49 -18.27 2.45
CA GLU A 87 2.47 -19.04 1.20
C GLU A 87 2.92 -18.17 0.02
N ILE A 88 3.98 -18.61 -0.67
CA ILE A 88 4.59 -17.89 -1.79
C ILE A 88 4.28 -18.60 -3.10
N ASN A 89 3.60 -17.87 -3.98
CA ASN A 89 3.21 -18.29 -5.32
C ASN A 89 4.09 -17.62 -6.37
N SER A 90 4.21 -18.24 -7.55
CA SER A 90 4.97 -17.67 -8.67
C SER A 90 4.38 -16.34 -9.15
N ARG A 91 5.25 -15.39 -9.46
CA ARG A 91 4.90 -14.06 -10.01
C ARG A 91 5.11 -13.96 -11.52
N SER A 92 5.91 -14.86 -12.11
CA SER A 92 6.16 -14.98 -13.55
C SER A 92 5.84 -16.39 -14.06
N ASN A 93 5.73 -16.55 -15.37
CA ASN A 93 5.84 -17.85 -16.02
C ASN A 93 7.33 -18.10 -16.29
N GLY A 94 7.79 -19.34 -16.15
CA GLY A 94 9.18 -19.69 -16.44
C GLY A 94 9.51 -21.13 -16.07
N GLU A 95 10.79 -21.40 -15.88
CA GLU A 95 11.36 -22.70 -15.52
C GLU A 95 12.11 -22.58 -14.19
N ILE A 96 12.07 -23.62 -13.35
CA ILE A 96 12.86 -23.67 -12.12
C ILE A 96 14.31 -23.95 -12.48
N ASP A 97 15.11 -22.90 -12.50
CA ASP A 97 16.53 -22.95 -12.82
C ASP A 97 17.38 -23.42 -11.62
N SER A 98 17.10 -22.91 -10.42
CA SER A 98 17.86 -23.23 -9.21
C SER A 98 16.98 -23.25 -7.97
N ILE A 99 17.24 -24.18 -7.05
CA ILE A 99 16.68 -24.21 -5.70
C ILE A 99 17.85 -24.13 -4.72
N PHE A 100 17.83 -23.16 -3.80
CA PHE A 100 18.95 -22.84 -2.91
C PHE A 100 18.80 -23.43 -1.50
N VAL A 101 17.64 -23.99 -1.17
CA VAL A 101 17.31 -24.56 0.15
C VAL A 101 16.69 -25.94 0.03
N PHE A 102 16.71 -26.71 1.12
CA PHE A 102 15.99 -27.99 1.21
C PHE A 102 14.72 -27.89 2.07
N ASP A 103 13.83 -28.87 1.95
CA ASP A 103 12.59 -28.91 2.73
C ASP A 103 12.87 -29.04 4.24
N GLY A 104 12.19 -28.23 5.04
CA GLY A 104 12.43 -28.11 6.48
C GLY A 104 13.64 -27.26 6.89
N GLN A 105 14.36 -26.63 5.95
CA GLN A 105 15.51 -25.77 6.28
C GLN A 105 15.06 -24.49 7.00
N LYS A 106 15.81 -24.10 8.04
CA LYS A 106 15.65 -22.79 8.71
C LYS A 106 16.27 -21.67 7.84
N VAL A 107 15.51 -20.60 7.64
CA VAL A 107 15.88 -19.42 6.86
C VAL A 107 15.55 -18.12 7.60
N HIS A 108 16.22 -17.04 7.21
CA HIS A 108 15.94 -15.68 7.63
C HIS A 108 15.21 -14.89 6.54
N LYS A 109 14.58 -13.80 6.93
CA LYS A 109 13.95 -12.86 6.02
C LYS A 109 14.98 -12.30 5.02
N GLY A 110 14.71 -12.48 3.74
CA GLY A 110 15.59 -12.06 2.64
C GLY A 110 16.50 -13.16 2.08
N ASP A 111 16.59 -14.33 2.72
CA ASP A 111 17.32 -15.48 2.19
C ASP A 111 16.68 -15.94 0.87
N SER A 112 17.52 -16.23 -0.13
CA SER A 112 17.07 -16.70 -1.46
C SER A 112 16.66 -18.17 -1.39
N ILE A 113 15.47 -18.48 -1.88
CA ILE A 113 14.86 -19.82 -1.79
C ILE A 113 14.99 -20.56 -3.13
N LEU A 114 14.63 -19.90 -4.22
CA LEU A 114 14.72 -20.45 -5.58
C LEU A 114 14.84 -19.32 -6.62
N ARG A 115 15.34 -19.67 -7.81
CA ARG A 115 15.38 -18.82 -9.00
C ARG A 115 14.50 -19.42 -10.10
N ILE A 116 13.62 -18.59 -10.65
CA ILE A 116 12.84 -18.89 -11.86
C ILE A 116 13.51 -18.15 -13.01
N ASN A 117 13.75 -18.87 -14.10
CA ASN A 117 14.22 -18.30 -15.36
C ASN A 117 13.05 -18.25 -16.36
N SER A 118 12.71 -17.06 -16.84
CA SER A 118 11.60 -16.81 -17.77
C SER A 118 12.07 -16.76 -19.24
N GLU A 119 13.33 -17.11 -19.53
CA GLU A 119 13.93 -17.03 -20.87
C GLU A 119 13.14 -17.82 -21.92
N ALA A 120 12.89 -17.17 -23.05
CA ALA A 120 12.23 -17.78 -24.20
C ALA A 120 13.26 -17.95 -25.32
N TYR A 121 13.58 -19.21 -25.67
CA TYR A 121 14.55 -19.51 -26.72
C TYR A 121 13.93 -19.34 -28.12
N LEU A 122 14.68 -18.67 -29.01
CA LEU A 122 14.37 -18.58 -30.44
C LEU A 122 14.77 -19.88 -31.15
N GLU A 123 14.26 -20.13 -32.36
CA GLU A 123 14.57 -21.34 -33.16
C GLU A 123 16.08 -21.61 -33.36
N LYS A 124 16.90 -20.55 -33.32
CA LYS A 124 18.36 -20.63 -33.43
C LYS A 124 19.09 -20.95 -32.11
N GLY A 125 18.36 -21.24 -31.03
CA GLY A 125 18.90 -21.54 -29.70
C GLY A 125 19.27 -20.32 -28.84
N ASN A 126 19.16 -19.10 -29.38
CA ASN A 126 19.45 -17.87 -28.62
C ASN A 126 18.27 -17.50 -27.71
N GLY A 127 18.56 -17.12 -26.46
CA GLY A 127 17.57 -16.53 -25.54
C GLY A 127 17.09 -15.18 -26.04
N LYS A 128 15.77 -14.98 -26.13
CA LYS A 128 15.14 -13.74 -26.58
C LYS A 128 15.55 -12.54 -25.71
N PHE A 129 15.59 -12.71 -24.39
CA PHE A 129 15.96 -11.62 -23.48
C PHE A 129 17.47 -11.34 -23.54
N SER A 130 18.32 -12.37 -23.62
CA SER A 130 19.75 -12.20 -23.90
C SER A 130 20.01 -11.36 -25.15
N VAL A 131 19.39 -11.69 -26.29
CA VAL A 131 19.57 -10.94 -27.55
C VAL A 131 19.12 -9.47 -27.44
N ILE A 132 18.04 -9.19 -26.68
CA ILE A 132 17.58 -7.82 -26.44
C ILE A 132 18.60 -7.04 -25.59
N ILE A 133 19.14 -7.65 -24.54
CA ILE A 133 20.17 -7.05 -23.68
C ILE A 133 21.44 -6.79 -24.49
N ASP A 134 21.92 -7.78 -25.25
CA ASP A 134 23.13 -7.70 -26.07
C ASP A 134 23.05 -6.57 -27.10
N GLU A 135 21.90 -6.38 -27.75
CA GLU A 135 21.68 -5.27 -28.71
C GLU A 135 21.63 -3.90 -28.01
N MET A 136 20.97 -3.79 -26.85
CA MET A 136 20.95 -2.54 -26.06
C MET A 136 22.34 -2.17 -25.52
N GLU A 137 23.13 -3.16 -25.10
CA GLU A 137 24.53 -2.92 -24.74
C GLU A 137 25.40 -2.54 -25.95
N SER A 138 25.14 -3.15 -27.11
CA SER A 138 25.80 -2.82 -28.38
C SER A 138 25.46 -1.41 -28.84
N GLU A 139 24.22 -0.96 -28.67
CA GLU A 139 23.82 0.44 -28.86
C GLU A 139 24.53 1.37 -27.88
N ASN A 140 24.57 1.04 -26.58
CA ASN A 140 25.29 1.84 -25.58
C ASN A 140 26.79 1.98 -25.89
N ARG A 141 27.45 0.90 -26.36
CA ARG A 141 28.85 0.96 -26.82
C ARG A 141 29.00 1.91 -28.01
N ARG A 142 28.16 1.76 -29.05
CA ARG A 142 28.14 2.66 -30.24
C ARG A 142 27.90 4.13 -29.86
N LEU A 143 27.04 4.40 -28.88
CA LEU A 143 26.79 5.75 -28.37
C LEU A 143 28.03 6.35 -27.71
N VAL A 144 28.70 5.61 -26.82
CA VAL A 144 29.95 6.06 -26.17
C VAL A 144 31.10 6.25 -27.17
N ASP A 145 31.28 5.32 -28.12
CA ASP A 145 32.29 5.45 -29.18
C ASP A 145 32.03 6.69 -30.07
N SER A 146 30.76 7.00 -30.32
CA SER A 146 30.37 8.23 -31.04
C SER A 146 30.68 9.49 -30.24
N GLU A 147 30.47 9.49 -28.92
CA GLU A 147 30.80 10.63 -28.05
C GLU A 147 32.31 10.95 -28.09
N VAL A 148 33.16 9.92 -27.99
CA VAL A 148 34.63 10.08 -28.10
C VAL A 148 35.02 10.71 -29.43
N THR A 149 34.39 10.30 -30.52
CA THR A 149 34.65 10.83 -31.88
C THR A 149 34.21 12.29 -32.00
N VAL A 150 32.99 12.62 -31.55
CA VAL A 150 32.45 14.00 -31.57
C VAL A 150 33.27 14.92 -30.67
N LYS A 151 33.68 14.45 -29.48
CA LYS A 151 34.56 15.20 -28.58
C LYS A 151 35.91 15.52 -29.22
N HIS A 152 36.52 14.57 -29.91
CA HIS A 152 37.77 14.84 -30.63
C HIS A 152 37.61 15.89 -31.74
N GLN A 153 36.48 15.86 -32.46
CA GLN A 153 36.15 16.90 -33.45
C GLN A 153 35.92 18.27 -32.80
N LEU A 154 35.28 18.32 -31.62
CA LEU A 154 35.14 19.54 -30.83
C LEU A 154 36.50 20.11 -30.43
N ASP A 155 37.39 19.29 -29.87
CA ASP A 155 38.72 19.74 -29.41
C ASP A 155 39.52 20.39 -30.55
N LEU A 156 39.49 19.79 -31.75
CA LEU A 156 40.11 20.34 -32.95
C LEU A 156 39.46 21.66 -33.40
N ALA A 157 38.13 21.75 -33.38
CA ALA A 157 37.39 22.95 -33.76
C ALA A 157 37.59 24.11 -32.77
N LEU A 158 37.68 23.81 -31.47
CA LEU A 158 38.01 24.79 -30.44
C LEU A 158 39.44 25.30 -30.58
N LEU A 159 40.41 24.42 -30.88
CA LEU A 159 41.80 24.79 -31.09
C LEU A 159 41.98 25.75 -32.28
N ASP A 160 41.34 25.49 -33.43
CA ASP A 160 41.37 26.42 -34.56
C ASP A 160 40.70 27.76 -34.20
N LEU A 161 39.55 27.73 -33.52
CA LEU A 161 38.81 28.94 -33.16
C LEU A 161 39.55 29.80 -32.13
N GLU A 162 40.26 29.20 -31.17
CA GLU A 162 41.17 29.89 -30.26
C GLU A 162 42.37 30.50 -31.01
N SER A 163 42.88 29.79 -32.02
CA SER A 163 43.93 30.29 -32.90
C SER A 163 43.44 31.49 -33.72
N GLN A 164 42.20 31.48 -34.22
CA GLN A 164 41.54 32.62 -34.88
C GLN A 164 41.37 33.80 -33.93
N ILE A 165 40.78 33.59 -32.75
CA ILE A 165 40.61 34.62 -31.70
C ILE A 165 41.95 35.27 -31.33
N THR A 166 43.02 34.48 -31.23
CA THR A 166 44.37 34.97 -30.93
C THR A 166 44.95 35.81 -32.07
N ARG A 167 44.71 35.44 -33.34
CA ARG A 167 45.08 36.24 -34.51
C ARG A 167 44.31 37.56 -34.55
N ASP A 168 43.00 37.53 -34.33
CA ASP A 168 42.14 38.72 -34.32
C ASP A 168 42.57 39.71 -33.23
N MET A 169 42.86 39.23 -32.01
CA MET A 169 43.38 40.05 -30.91
C MET A 169 44.71 40.74 -31.26
N LYS A 170 45.69 39.98 -31.79
CA LYS A 170 46.98 40.55 -32.23
C LYS A 170 46.82 41.58 -33.35
N SER A 171 45.87 41.36 -34.27
CA SER A 171 45.55 42.31 -35.34
C SER A 171 44.96 43.62 -34.78
N ILE A 172 44.02 43.53 -33.84
CA ILE A 172 43.43 44.68 -33.14
C ILE A 172 44.51 45.50 -32.41
N ASP A 173 45.44 44.85 -31.71
CA ASP A 173 46.48 45.55 -30.96
C ASP A 173 47.53 46.20 -31.88
N LEU A 174 47.81 45.61 -33.04
CA LEU A 174 48.63 46.23 -34.09
C LEU A 174 47.95 47.47 -34.70
N ILE A 175 46.65 47.37 -35.04
CA ILE A 175 45.88 48.50 -35.59
C ILE A 175 45.79 49.64 -34.56
N ARG A 176 45.57 49.34 -33.28
CA ARG A 176 45.59 50.33 -32.19
C ARG A 176 46.93 51.04 -32.07
N SER A 177 48.03 50.29 -32.14
CA SER A 177 49.39 50.85 -32.09
C SER A 177 49.67 51.77 -33.29
N LYS A 178 49.23 51.37 -34.50
CA LYS A 178 49.30 52.21 -35.71
C LYS A 178 48.46 53.49 -35.56
N LEU A 179 47.23 53.37 -35.03
CA LEU A 179 46.34 54.50 -34.78
C LEU A 179 46.91 55.48 -33.77
N ASP A 180 47.59 55.03 -32.71
CA ASP A 180 48.24 55.95 -31.76
C ASP A 180 49.33 56.79 -32.46
N LEU A 181 50.23 56.14 -33.20
CA LEU A 181 51.27 56.82 -33.99
C LEU A 181 50.65 57.82 -34.99
N LYS A 182 49.59 57.42 -35.69
CA LYS A 182 48.87 58.30 -36.64
C LYS A 182 48.17 59.47 -35.94
N ASN A 183 47.64 59.27 -34.73
CA ASN A 183 47.08 60.36 -33.92
C ASN A 183 48.16 61.32 -33.39
N GLN A 184 49.38 60.84 -33.13
CA GLN A 184 50.53 61.72 -32.84
C GLN A 184 50.94 62.52 -34.08
N GLU A 185 51.03 61.88 -35.25
CA GLU A 185 51.28 62.55 -36.55
C GLU A 185 50.20 63.61 -36.83
N LEU A 186 48.93 63.31 -36.57
CA LEU A 186 47.81 64.23 -36.76
C LEU A 186 47.93 65.49 -35.90
N LYS A 187 48.28 65.35 -34.61
CA LYS A 187 48.51 66.48 -33.71
C LYS A 187 49.63 67.40 -34.23
N ALA A 188 50.71 66.82 -34.77
CA ALA A 188 51.79 67.57 -35.38
C ALA A 188 51.35 68.27 -36.68
N ALA A 189 50.65 67.56 -37.58
CA ALA A 189 50.14 68.10 -38.84
C ALA A 189 49.15 69.27 -38.63
N VAL A 190 48.21 69.14 -37.69
CA VAL A 190 47.27 70.22 -37.31
C VAL A 190 48.03 71.45 -36.80
N LYS A 191 49.08 71.27 -36.00
CA LYS A 191 49.93 72.38 -35.56
C LYS A 191 50.65 73.04 -36.74
N ILE A 192 51.27 72.25 -37.63
CA ILE A 192 51.97 72.76 -38.81
C ILE A 192 51.03 73.58 -39.71
N VAL A 193 49.80 73.11 -39.98
CA VAL A 193 48.82 73.85 -40.78
C VAL A 193 48.41 75.16 -40.10
N ARG A 194 48.18 75.15 -38.78
CA ARG A 194 47.88 76.38 -38.01
C ARG A 194 49.02 77.40 -38.08
N ASP A 195 50.24 76.96 -37.82
CA ASP A 195 51.42 77.83 -37.83
C ASP A 195 51.69 78.37 -39.26
N SER A 196 51.39 77.57 -40.29
CA SER A 196 51.47 77.97 -41.71
C SER A 196 50.48 79.08 -42.09
N GLN A 197 49.25 79.04 -41.56
CA GLN A 197 48.25 80.07 -41.80
C GLN A 197 48.75 81.46 -41.36
N ILE A 198 49.40 81.53 -40.18
CA ILE A 198 50.00 82.75 -39.62
C ILE A 198 51.20 83.22 -40.46
N LEU A 199 51.94 82.29 -41.07
CA LEU A 199 53.09 82.61 -41.93
C LEU A 199 52.69 83.19 -43.29
N ILE A 200 51.48 82.91 -43.79
CA ILE A 200 50.93 83.56 -45.00
C ILE A 200 50.61 85.02 -44.75
N GLU A 201 50.01 85.36 -43.60
CA GLU A 201 49.75 86.76 -43.22
C GLU A 201 51.05 87.57 -43.18
N LYS A 202 52.16 86.92 -42.77
CA LYS A 202 53.52 87.48 -42.77
C LYS A 202 54.26 87.37 -44.10
N HIS A 203 53.60 86.90 -45.16
CA HIS A 203 54.14 86.74 -46.52
C HIS A 203 55.40 85.84 -46.61
N VAL A 204 55.56 84.89 -45.68
CA VAL A 204 56.74 84.00 -45.57
C VAL A 204 56.60 82.73 -46.43
N ILE A 205 55.36 82.28 -46.69
CA ILE A 205 55.06 81.11 -47.53
C ILE A 205 53.95 81.44 -48.54
N THR A 206 53.82 80.63 -49.60
CA THR A 206 52.79 80.82 -50.63
C THR A 206 51.47 80.13 -50.26
N ASN A 207 50.35 80.57 -50.85
CA ASN A 207 49.06 79.88 -50.70
C ASN A 207 49.11 78.42 -51.19
N SER A 208 49.87 78.14 -52.27
CA SER A 208 50.06 76.78 -52.77
C SER A 208 50.73 75.86 -51.74
N GLU A 209 51.68 76.37 -50.96
CA GLU A 209 52.37 75.61 -49.91
C GLU A 209 51.43 75.30 -48.73
N LEU A 210 50.48 76.19 -48.40
CA LEU A 210 49.45 75.92 -47.40
C LEU A 210 48.46 74.85 -47.87
N GLU A 211 47.98 74.91 -49.11
CA GLU A 211 47.03 73.90 -49.60
C GLU A 211 47.67 72.50 -49.63
N ILE A 212 48.93 72.37 -50.05
CA ILE A 212 49.68 71.09 -49.94
C ILE A 212 49.70 70.55 -48.50
N ARG A 213 49.85 71.43 -47.49
CA ARG A 213 49.83 71.05 -46.07
C ARG A 213 48.43 70.66 -45.59
N LYS A 214 47.38 71.33 -46.07
CA LYS A 214 45.97 70.97 -45.81
C LYS A 214 45.60 69.63 -46.45
N ASP A 215 46.02 69.38 -47.69
CA ASP A 215 45.81 68.10 -48.38
C ASP A 215 46.50 66.96 -47.64
N LYS A 216 47.73 67.17 -47.17
CA LYS A 216 48.41 66.17 -46.31
C LYS A 216 47.65 65.91 -45.01
N LEU A 217 47.09 66.95 -44.37
CA LEU A 217 46.25 66.79 -43.17
C LEU A 217 44.95 66.02 -43.47
N MET A 218 44.28 66.33 -44.58
CA MET A 218 43.05 65.65 -45.02
C MET A 218 43.30 64.17 -45.34
N ASN A 219 44.39 63.86 -46.05
CA ASN A 219 44.79 62.48 -46.34
C ASN A 219 45.08 61.70 -45.05
N LEU A 220 45.76 62.30 -44.08
CA LEU A 220 46.03 61.70 -42.77
C LEU A 220 44.73 61.46 -41.96
N GLN A 221 43.76 62.37 -42.04
CA GLN A 221 42.43 62.16 -41.44
C GLN A 221 41.69 60.99 -42.09
N ASN A 222 41.73 60.88 -43.43
CA ASN A 222 41.13 59.77 -44.17
C ASN A 222 41.80 58.42 -43.84
N GLU A 223 43.14 58.37 -43.70
CA GLU A 223 43.85 57.19 -43.22
C GLU A 223 43.38 56.74 -41.84
N ILE A 224 43.23 57.69 -40.89
CA ILE A 224 42.74 57.40 -39.53
C ILE A 224 41.30 56.91 -39.54
N ILE A 225 40.42 57.46 -40.39
CA ILE A 225 39.04 56.97 -40.54
C ILE A 225 39.02 55.52 -41.07
N ASN A 226 39.85 55.21 -42.06
CA ASN A 226 39.98 53.86 -42.61
C ASN A 226 40.55 52.86 -41.57
N ASP A 227 41.59 53.23 -40.83
CA ASP A 227 42.15 52.39 -39.78
C ASP A 227 41.15 52.16 -38.62
N ASN A 228 40.34 53.15 -38.25
CA ASN A 228 39.25 52.97 -37.29
C ASN A 228 38.16 52.03 -37.81
N LYS A 229 37.82 52.09 -39.12
CA LYS A 229 36.91 51.13 -39.74
C LYS A 229 37.45 49.70 -39.64
N PHE A 230 38.73 49.48 -39.98
CA PHE A 230 39.36 48.17 -39.83
C PHE A 230 39.39 47.69 -38.37
N LEU A 231 39.59 48.59 -37.40
CA LEU A 231 39.51 48.26 -35.97
C LEU A 231 38.12 47.78 -35.55
N VAL A 232 37.06 48.41 -36.04
CA VAL A 232 35.65 48.01 -35.77
C VAL A 232 35.33 46.67 -36.45
N GLU A 233 35.78 46.46 -37.69
CA GLU A 233 35.60 45.20 -38.41
C GLU A 233 36.32 44.03 -37.71
N ALA A 234 37.56 44.23 -37.27
CA ALA A 234 38.34 43.24 -36.52
C ALA A 234 37.73 42.96 -35.13
N GLY A 235 37.29 43.99 -34.41
CA GLY A 235 36.57 43.83 -33.14
C GLY A 235 35.24 43.05 -33.28
N SER A 236 34.55 43.27 -34.40
CA SER A 236 33.34 42.51 -34.75
C SER A 236 33.65 41.06 -35.10
N ALA A 237 34.75 40.79 -35.81
CA ALA A 237 35.21 39.44 -36.12
C ALA A 237 35.57 38.66 -34.84
N LEU A 238 36.39 39.26 -33.96
CA LEU A 238 36.73 38.71 -32.64
C LEU A 238 35.47 38.35 -31.83
N THR A 239 34.48 39.24 -31.83
CA THR A 239 33.22 39.04 -31.10
C THR A 239 32.41 37.88 -31.68
N ARG A 240 32.28 37.79 -33.01
CA ARG A 240 31.64 36.64 -33.69
C ARG A 240 32.36 35.33 -33.37
N ASN A 241 33.69 35.31 -33.41
CA ASN A 241 34.48 34.12 -33.13
C ASN A 241 34.35 33.66 -31.67
N ARG A 242 34.30 34.59 -30.70
CA ARG A 242 33.99 34.28 -29.30
C ARG A 242 32.58 33.72 -29.12
N ILE A 243 31.55 34.33 -29.71
CA ILE A 243 30.17 33.83 -29.64
C ILE A 243 30.06 32.44 -30.27
N LYS A 244 30.72 32.21 -31.42
CA LYS A 244 30.77 30.90 -32.08
C LYS A 244 31.37 29.82 -31.17
N LYS A 245 32.37 30.17 -30.34
CA LYS A 245 32.98 29.25 -29.36
C LYS A 245 31.97 28.80 -28.31
N GLU A 246 31.28 29.75 -27.69
CA GLU A 246 30.28 29.47 -26.64
C GLU A 246 29.09 28.68 -27.19
N ILE A 247 28.63 28.98 -28.41
CA ILE A 247 27.60 28.20 -29.10
C ILE A 247 28.06 26.76 -29.27
N LEU A 248 29.24 26.53 -29.83
CA LEU A 248 29.76 25.19 -30.11
C LEU A 248 29.92 24.34 -28.83
N ILE A 249 30.39 24.95 -27.73
CA ILE A 249 30.47 24.30 -26.41
C ILE A 249 29.07 23.94 -25.88
N SER A 250 28.10 24.85 -26.01
CA SER A 250 26.72 24.65 -25.58
C SER A 250 26.02 23.54 -26.38
N GLU A 251 26.25 23.48 -27.70
CA GLU A 251 25.71 22.46 -28.59
C GLU A 251 26.25 21.08 -28.24
N HIS A 252 27.56 20.93 -28.03
CA HIS A 252 28.15 19.67 -27.59
C HIS A 252 27.61 19.23 -26.22
N LYS A 253 27.51 20.15 -25.25
CA LYS A 253 26.94 19.83 -23.92
C LYS A 253 25.49 19.32 -24.01
N ARG A 254 24.69 19.87 -24.92
CA ARG A 254 23.32 19.40 -25.22
C ARG A 254 23.33 18.02 -25.85
N GLU A 255 24.26 17.74 -26.76
CA GLU A 255 24.44 16.43 -27.39
C GLU A 255 24.86 15.37 -26.37
N GLN A 256 25.87 15.65 -25.52
CA GLN A 256 26.27 14.77 -24.41
C GLN A 256 25.09 14.45 -23.49
N SER A 257 24.32 15.46 -23.06
CA SER A 257 23.12 15.26 -22.23
C SER A 257 22.06 14.39 -22.92
N THR A 258 21.99 14.42 -24.25
CA THR A 258 21.09 13.57 -25.05
C THR A 258 21.60 12.12 -25.10
N ILE A 259 22.91 11.92 -25.23
CA ILE A 259 23.56 10.60 -25.18
C ILE A 259 23.39 9.98 -23.78
N ASP A 260 23.71 10.73 -22.71
CA ASP A 260 23.51 10.31 -21.32
C ASP A 260 22.07 9.90 -21.02
N GLY A 261 21.10 10.64 -21.57
CA GLY A 261 19.68 10.30 -21.51
C GLY A 261 19.37 8.94 -22.13
N LYS A 262 19.81 8.72 -23.38
CA LYS A 262 19.62 7.44 -24.10
C LYS A 262 20.29 6.26 -23.39
N VAL A 263 21.54 6.42 -22.94
CA VAL A 263 22.27 5.35 -22.24
C VAL A 263 21.57 5.05 -20.89
N SER A 264 21.01 6.05 -20.22
CA SER A 264 20.23 5.85 -18.99
C SER A 264 18.90 5.15 -19.24
N GLU A 265 18.19 5.51 -20.30
CA GLU A 265 16.97 4.82 -20.75
C GLU A 265 17.26 3.34 -21.09
N ASN A 266 18.31 3.08 -21.87
CA ASN A 266 18.74 1.72 -22.20
C ASN A 266 19.17 0.93 -20.96
N ARG A 267 19.87 1.54 -19.99
CA ARG A 267 20.18 0.88 -18.70
C ARG A 267 18.91 0.50 -17.93
N GLN A 268 17.90 1.37 -17.91
CA GLN A 268 16.62 1.06 -17.26
C GLN A 268 15.88 -0.08 -17.98
N ARG A 269 15.85 -0.06 -19.32
CA ARG A 269 15.26 -1.14 -20.13
C ARG A 269 15.99 -2.48 -19.95
N ILE A 270 17.32 -2.48 -19.91
CA ILE A 270 18.14 -3.67 -19.60
C ILE A 270 17.77 -4.22 -18.22
N PHE A 271 17.69 -3.37 -17.19
CA PHE A 271 17.30 -3.79 -15.84
C PHE A 271 15.88 -4.37 -15.79
N GLU A 272 14.93 -3.76 -16.49
CA GLU A 272 13.56 -4.28 -16.61
C GLU A 272 13.53 -5.67 -17.27
N VAL A 273 14.23 -5.83 -18.40
CA VAL A 273 14.34 -7.11 -19.12
C VAL A 273 15.04 -8.18 -18.26
N GLN A 274 16.12 -7.83 -17.56
CA GLN A 274 16.82 -8.73 -16.62
C GLN A 274 15.91 -9.15 -15.46
N SER A 275 15.12 -8.24 -14.90
CA SER A 275 14.16 -8.52 -13.82
C SER A 275 12.97 -9.39 -14.27
N GLN A 276 12.58 -9.31 -15.55
CA GLN A 276 11.59 -10.22 -16.16
C GLN A 276 12.19 -11.61 -16.44
N ARG A 277 13.44 -11.67 -16.89
CA ARG A 277 14.19 -12.88 -17.19
C ARG A 277 14.50 -13.70 -15.93
N ASP A 278 15.11 -13.10 -14.92
CA ASP A 278 15.63 -13.78 -13.74
C ASP A 278 14.87 -13.37 -12.46
N SER A 279 13.96 -14.22 -11.98
CA SER A 279 13.17 -13.95 -10.77
C SER A 279 13.67 -14.77 -9.58
N ILE A 280 14.32 -14.11 -8.61
CA ILE A 280 14.75 -14.73 -7.35
C ILE A 280 13.66 -14.53 -6.29
N LEU A 281 13.09 -15.64 -5.80
CA LEU A 281 12.14 -15.61 -4.70
C LEU A 281 12.86 -15.77 -3.36
N LYS A 282 12.50 -14.92 -2.40
CA LYS A 282 13.15 -14.77 -1.09
C LYS A 282 12.17 -15.00 0.05
N SER A 283 12.65 -15.44 1.20
CA SER A 283 11.81 -15.61 2.38
C SER A 283 11.26 -14.26 2.88
N PRO A 284 9.95 -14.10 3.12
CA PRO A 284 9.38 -12.87 3.68
C PRO A 284 9.61 -12.71 5.20
N THR A 285 9.92 -13.81 5.89
CA THR A 285 9.99 -13.92 7.36
C THR A 285 11.12 -14.86 7.80
N ASN A 286 11.49 -14.82 9.08
CA ASN A 286 12.37 -15.84 9.68
C ASN A 286 11.53 -17.08 9.99
N GLY A 287 12.00 -18.28 9.64
CA GLY A 287 11.20 -19.48 9.84
C GLY A 287 11.79 -20.74 9.21
N PHE A 288 10.96 -21.76 9.04
CA PHE A 288 11.27 -22.99 8.33
C PHE A 288 10.56 -22.99 6.97
N VAL A 289 11.31 -23.30 5.91
CA VAL A 289 10.75 -23.43 4.55
C VAL A 289 10.13 -24.81 4.41
N ASN A 290 8.89 -24.87 3.93
CA ASN A 290 8.31 -26.07 3.38
C ASN A 290 8.18 -25.92 1.85
N LEU A 291 8.95 -26.69 1.09
CA LEU A 291 8.92 -26.66 -0.36
C LEU A 291 7.70 -27.46 -0.86
N MET A 292 7.03 -26.96 -1.90
CA MET A 292 6.13 -27.82 -2.67
C MET A 292 6.97 -28.85 -3.45
N SER A 293 6.33 -29.87 -4.04
CA SER A 293 7.01 -30.88 -4.85
C SER A 293 7.48 -30.29 -6.19
N LEU A 294 8.59 -29.55 -6.14
CA LEU A 294 9.21 -28.84 -7.25
C LEU A 294 10.44 -29.59 -7.76
N SER A 295 10.63 -29.63 -9.08
CA SER A 295 11.82 -30.18 -9.73
C SER A 295 12.59 -29.11 -10.48
N LEU A 296 13.93 -29.22 -10.54
CA LEU A 296 14.73 -28.45 -11.48
C LEU A 296 14.28 -28.74 -12.92
N GLY A 297 14.22 -27.72 -13.77
CA GLY A 297 13.70 -27.81 -15.13
C GLY A 297 12.17 -27.86 -15.24
N GLN A 298 11.42 -27.75 -14.13
CA GLN A 298 9.96 -27.75 -14.17
C GLN A 298 9.44 -26.41 -14.66
N SER A 299 8.54 -26.43 -15.65
CA SER A 299 7.79 -25.24 -16.07
C SER A 299 6.72 -24.86 -15.03
N ILE A 300 6.70 -23.58 -14.67
CA ILE A 300 5.85 -22.96 -13.65
C ILE A 300 5.04 -21.84 -14.30
N LYS A 301 3.77 -21.71 -13.87
CA LYS A 301 2.86 -20.64 -14.28
C LYS A 301 2.69 -19.61 -13.17
N VAL A 302 2.34 -18.37 -13.54
CA VAL A 302 1.92 -17.33 -12.59
C VAL A 302 0.80 -17.89 -11.68
N GLY A 303 0.93 -17.67 -10.37
CA GLY A 303 -0.02 -18.13 -9.37
C GLY A 303 0.18 -19.56 -8.86
N SER A 304 1.05 -20.38 -9.47
CA SER A 304 1.38 -21.71 -8.93
C SER A 304 2.04 -21.59 -7.54
N PRO A 305 1.63 -22.39 -6.54
CA PRO A 305 2.27 -22.39 -5.22
C PRO A 305 3.66 -23.04 -5.28
N LEU A 306 4.64 -22.43 -4.62
CA LEU A 306 6.04 -22.85 -4.70
C LEU A 306 6.61 -23.29 -3.35
N TYR A 307 6.41 -22.48 -2.32
CA TYR A 307 6.86 -22.81 -0.96
C TYR A 307 6.05 -22.06 0.09
N LYS A 308 6.13 -22.55 1.32
CA LYS A 308 5.53 -21.95 2.51
C LYS A 308 6.63 -21.66 3.52
N VAL A 309 6.51 -20.58 4.28
CA VAL A 309 7.42 -20.26 5.38
C VAL A 309 6.63 -20.22 6.69
N THR A 310 6.97 -21.12 7.60
CA THR A 310 6.39 -21.23 8.93
C THR A 310 7.30 -20.51 9.94
N PRO A 311 6.85 -19.43 10.60
CA PRO A 311 7.70 -18.63 11.49
C PRO A 311 8.28 -19.42 12.67
N SER A 312 9.55 -19.18 13.02
CA SER A 312 10.24 -19.96 14.08
C SER A 312 10.01 -19.45 15.50
N ASP A 313 9.81 -18.14 15.68
CA ASP A 313 9.78 -17.49 16.99
C ASP A 313 8.34 -17.25 17.49
N ASP A 314 7.39 -18.00 16.93
CA ASP A 314 5.97 -17.70 17.06
C ASP A 314 5.29 -18.48 18.18
N ARG A 315 4.39 -17.80 18.88
CA ARG A 315 3.53 -18.42 19.89
C ARG A 315 2.41 -19.16 19.18
N TYR A 316 2.15 -20.38 19.63
CA TYR A 316 1.00 -21.12 19.17
C TYR A 316 -0.29 -20.58 19.80
N GLU A 317 -1.29 -20.34 18.98
CA GLU A 317 -2.65 -20.03 19.41
C GLU A 317 -3.59 -21.19 19.08
N ILE A 318 -4.64 -21.35 19.89
CA ILE A 318 -5.61 -22.43 19.72
C ILE A 318 -6.93 -21.80 19.29
N HIS A 319 -7.28 -21.98 18.02
CA HIS A 319 -8.56 -21.55 17.48
C HIS A 319 -9.60 -22.62 17.81
N LEU A 320 -10.53 -22.28 18.70
CA LEU A 320 -11.65 -23.13 19.13
C LEU A 320 -12.88 -22.84 18.26
N PHE A 321 -13.43 -23.86 17.63
CA PHE A 321 -14.65 -23.79 16.82
C PHE A 321 -15.86 -24.14 17.69
N VAL A 322 -16.75 -23.17 17.85
CA VAL A 322 -17.90 -23.21 18.78
C VAL A 322 -19.21 -23.15 17.97
N ASP A 323 -20.21 -23.98 18.31
CA ASP A 323 -21.58 -23.82 17.80
C ASP A 323 -22.17 -22.48 18.28
N SER A 324 -22.82 -21.74 17.39
CA SER A 324 -23.49 -20.46 17.67
C SER A 324 -24.40 -20.50 18.91
N LYS A 325 -25.04 -21.64 19.21
CA LYS A 325 -25.87 -21.84 20.42
C LYS A 325 -25.08 -21.71 21.72
N ALA A 326 -23.78 -22.01 21.71
CA ALA A 326 -22.93 -21.99 22.90
C ALA A 326 -22.21 -20.64 23.11
N ILE A 327 -22.15 -19.76 22.10
CA ILE A 327 -21.49 -18.46 22.18
C ILE A 327 -21.99 -17.58 23.35
N PRO A 328 -23.31 -17.48 23.65
CA PRO A 328 -23.80 -16.65 24.76
C PRO A 328 -23.27 -17.03 26.15
N TYR A 329 -22.76 -18.26 26.32
CA TYR A 329 -22.24 -18.78 27.58
C TYR A 329 -20.72 -18.63 27.72
N ILE A 330 -20.02 -18.17 26.68
CA ILE A 330 -18.56 -18.01 26.66
C ILE A 330 -18.22 -16.53 26.82
N LYS A 331 -17.25 -16.23 27.69
CA LYS A 331 -16.76 -14.87 27.95
C LYS A 331 -15.24 -14.83 27.77
N LYS A 332 -14.69 -13.62 27.64
CA LYS A 332 -13.25 -13.42 27.80
C LYS A 332 -12.83 -13.91 29.19
N GLU A 333 -11.63 -14.47 29.29
CA GLU A 333 -11.06 -15.14 30.48
C GLU A 333 -11.75 -16.45 30.92
N SER A 334 -12.78 -16.96 30.22
CA SER A 334 -13.37 -18.28 30.51
C SER A 334 -12.29 -19.38 30.49
N GLU A 335 -12.25 -20.23 31.53
CA GLU A 335 -11.32 -21.37 31.58
C GLU A 335 -11.66 -22.40 30.50
N VAL A 336 -10.64 -22.90 29.80
CA VAL A 336 -10.75 -23.98 28.81
C VAL A 336 -9.89 -25.15 29.27
N LEU A 337 -10.46 -26.36 29.25
CA LEU A 337 -9.73 -27.61 29.47
C LEU A 337 -9.41 -28.25 28.11
N LEU A 338 -8.13 -28.16 27.75
CA LEU A 338 -7.59 -28.59 26.47
C LEU A 338 -7.07 -30.03 26.56
N ARG A 339 -7.30 -30.80 25.50
CA ARG A 339 -6.79 -32.16 25.30
C ARG A 339 -6.20 -32.22 23.90
N TYR A 340 -4.96 -32.64 23.79
CA TYR A 340 -4.26 -32.76 22.50
C TYR A 340 -4.30 -34.22 22.06
N ASP A 341 -4.69 -34.47 20.81
CA ASP A 341 -4.79 -35.84 20.28
C ASP A 341 -3.45 -36.58 20.25
N SER A 342 -2.34 -35.83 20.18
CA SER A 342 -0.97 -36.35 20.25
C SER A 342 -0.50 -36.70 21.68
N LEU A 343 -1.24 -36.33 22.73
CA LEU A 343 -0.85 -36.52 24.13
C LEU A 343 -1.94 -37.27 24.92
N PRO A 344 -1.77 -38.58 25.18
CA PRO A 344 -2.76 -39.38 25.90
C PRO A 344 -3.13 -38.81 27.28
N VAL A 345 -4.42 -38.50 27.47
CA VAL A 345 -4.99 -37.89 28.69
C VAL A 345 -4.64 -38.67 29.95
N ALA A 346 -4.54 -40.00 29.88
CA ALA A 346 -4.17 -40.85 31.00
C ALA A 346 -2.75 -40.62 31.56
N LYS A 347 -1.84 -40.02 30.77
CA LYS A 347 -0.47 -39.69 31.20
C LYS A 347 -0.25 -38.19 31.43
N PHE A 348 -0.91 -37.34 30.64
CA PHE A 348 -0.65 -35.89 30.61
C PHE A 348 -1.81 -35.03 31.16
N GLY A 349 -2.93 -35.64 31.54
CA GLY A 349 -4.09 -34.93 32.08
C GLY A 349 -4.81 -34.07 31.05
N SER A 350 -5.34 -32.92 31.48
CA SER A 350 -5.90 -31.87 30.61
C SER A 350 -5.20 -30.56 30.90
N PHE A 351 -4.83 -29.83 29.86
CA PHE A 351 -4.12 -28.56 29.97
C PHE A 351 -5.14 -27.44 30.23
N LYS A 352 -4.79 -26.46 31.07
CA LYS A 352 -5.62 -25.28 31.30
C LYS A 352 -5.23 -24.17 30.33
N GLY A 353 -6.23 -23.53 29.73
CA GLY A 353 -6.11 -22.30 28.96
C GLY A 353 -7.21 -21.31 29.33
N LYS A 354 -7.17 -20.11 28.75
CA LYS A 354 -8.21 -19.10 28.87
C LYS A 354 -8.62 -18.54 27.52
N VAL A 355 -9.88 -18.15 27.37
CA VAL A 355 -10.39 -17.48 26.17
C VAL A 355 -9.86 -16.03 26.12
N ASN A 356 -8.91 -15.76 25.22
CA ASN A 356 -8.36 -14.41 25.00
C ASN A 356 -9.31 -13.52 24.17
N TYR A 357 -9.91 -14.09 23.12
CA TYR A 357 -10.74 -13.38 22.14
C TYR A 357 -11.88 -14.29 21.64
N ILE A 358 -13.01 -13.69 21.25
CA ILE A 358 -14.17 -14.35 20.67
C ILE A 358 -14.44 -13.67 19.31
N GLY A 359 -14.38 -14.45 18.23
CA GLY A 359 -14.60 -13.95 16.87
C GLY A 359 -16.04 -13.49 16.66
N SER A 360 -16.20 -12.35 15.98
CA SER A 360 -17.52 -11.75 15.69
C SER A 360 -18.11 -12.18 14.33
N ALA A 361 -17.42 -13.04 13.58
CA ALA A 361 -17.78 -13.47 12.24
C ALA A 361 -17.97 -14.99 12.15
N GLU A 362 -18.94 -15.42 11.35
CA GLU A 362 -19.21 -16.84 11.10
C GLU A 362 -18.14 -17.47 10.19
N ILE A 363 -17.72 -18.69 10.52
CA ILE A 363 -16.70 -19.44 9.75
C ILE A 363 -17.42 -20.45 8.86
N SER A 364 -17.74 -20.04 7.63
CA SER A 364 -18.50 -20.85 6.66
C SER A 364 -17.75 -22.10 6.16
N ASN A 365 -16.42 -22.09 6.16
CA ASN A 365 -15.57 -23.19 5.70
C ASN A 365 -14.83 -23.86 6.86
N LEU A 366 -15.50 -24.75 7.58
CA LEU A 366 -14.86 -25.66 8.53
C LEU A 366 -14.05 -26.74 7.78
N PRO A 367 -12.78 -27.00 8.16
CA PRO A 367 -12.00 -28.13 7.66
C PRO A 367 -12.77 -29.46 7.73
N THR A 368 -12.82 -30.21 6.62
CA THR A 368 -13.67 -31.40 6.45
C THR A 368 -13.46 -32.49 7.51
N ALA A 369 -12.28 -32.55 8.12
CA ALA A 369 -11.97 -33.44 9.24
C ALA A 369 -12.81 -33.12 10.50
N LEU A 370 -13.06 -31.85 10.80
CA LEU A 370 -13.82 -31.40 11.97
C LEU A 370 -15.33 -31.66 11.81
N LEU A 371 -15.85 -31.56 10.58
CA LEU A 371 -17.23 -31.93 10.26
C LEU A 371 -17.52 -33.42 10.50
N LYS A 372 -16.50 -34.28 10.36
CA LYS A 372 -16.63 -35.74 10.56
C LYS A 372 -16.59 -36.14 12.04
N SER A 373 -15.91 -35.36 12.90
CA SER A 373 -15.90 -35.56 14.36
C SER A 373 -17.05 -34.90 15.09
N TRP A 374 -17.71 -33.88 14.49
CA TRP A 374 -18.98 -33.35 14.99
C TRP A 374 -20.10 -34.41 14.91
N LYS A 375 -20.29 -35.05 13.76
CA LYS A 375 -21.36 -36.05 13.55
C LYS A 375 -21.25 -37.34 14.39
N THR A 376 -20.13 -37.59 15.06
CA THR A 376 -19.92 -38.80 15.88
C THR A 376 -20.14 -38.60 17.38
N ASN A 377 -20.37 -37.37 17.86
CA ASN A 377 -20.65 -37.07 19.27
C ASN A 377 -22.14 -36.78 19.57
N ASP A 378 -23.02 -36.76 18.56
CA ASP A 378 -24.49 -36.67 18.72
C ASP A 378 -25.14 -38.06 18.98
N LYS A 379 -24.41 -38.96 19.65
CA LYS A 379 -24.88 -40.30 20.08
C LYS A 379 -24.37 -40.64 21.47
#